data_AF-A0A960NPX5-F1
#
_entry.id   AF-A0A960NPX5-F1
#
_cell.length_a   1.000
_cell.length_b   1.000
_cell.length_c   1.000
_cell.angle_alpha   90.00
_cell.angle_beta   90.00
_cell.angle_gamma   90.00
#
_symmetry.space_group_name_H-M   'P 1'
#
loop_
_entity.id
_entity.type
_entity.pdbx_description
1 polymer ?
#
loop_
_entity_poly.entity_id
_entity_poly.type
_entity_poly.pdbx_seq_one_letter_code
_entity_poly.pdbx_strand_id
1 'polypeptide(L)'
;MNFRRLIITVYLALFLGVAVTSGVFFWRAHQEYETLREQERKVRQRLAEAEQRLKDQERILERLRTDPTYVERVIRQRLGYAKPDEYLFRIRE
;
A
#
# COMPACT_ATOMS: atom_id res chain seq x y z
N MET A 1 -25.19 -53.21 30.83
CA MET A 1 -24.83 -51.80 30.50
C MET A 1 -25.81 -51.29 29.46
N ASN A 2 -26.49 -50.16 29.74
CA ASN A 2 -27.65 -49.72 28.97
C ASN A 2 -27.22 -49.16 27.61
N PHE A 3 -27.42 -49.93 26.54
CA PHE A 3 -27.05 -49.59 25.14
C PHE A 3 -27.51 -48.19 24.73
N ARG A 4 -28.67 -47.75 25.21
CA ARG A 4 -29.19 -46.39 25.02
C ARG A 4 -28.28 -45.30 25.60
N ARG A 5 -27.70 -45.51 26.77
CA ARG A 5 -26.77 -44.56 27.40
C ARG A 5 -25.47 -44.47 26.61
N LEU A 6 -24.98 -45.60 26.09
CA LEU A 6 -23.77 -45.66 25.27
C LEU A 6 -23.93 -44.85 23.98
N ILE A 7 -25.05 -45.02 23.27
CA ILE A 7 -25.35 -44.29 22.04
C ILE A 7 -25.43 -42.78 22.32
N ILE A 8 -26.12 -42.37 23.39
CA ILE A 8 -26.25 -40.96 23.75
C ILE A 8 -24.88 -40.35 24.08
N THR A 9 -24.03 -41.06 24.83
CA THR A 9 -22.68 -40.55 25.14
C THR A 9 -21.81 -40.40 23.90
N VAL A 10 -21.90 -41.32 22.94
CA VAL A 10 -21.15 -41.23 21.67
C VAL A 10 -21.62 -40.05 20.83
N TYR A 11 -22.94 -39.86 20.69
CA TYR A 11 -23.49 -38.71 19.97
C TYR A 11 -23.14 -37.38 20.64
N LEU A 12 -23.19 -37.33 21.97
CA LEU A 12 -22.81 -36.13 22.72
C LEU A 12 -21.33 -35.79 22.52
N ALA A 13 -20.46 -36.80 22.54
CA ALA A 13 -19.03 -36.62 22.30
C ALA A 13 -18.75 -36.13 20.86
N LEU A 14 -19.44 -36.70 19.87
CA LEU A 14 -19.37 -36.26 18.47
C LEU A 14 -19.84 -34.80 18.32
N PHE A 15 -20.97 -34.46 18.92
CA PHE A 15 -21.53 -33.12 18.87
C PHE A 15 -20.58 -32.09 19.50
N LEU A 16 -20.02 -32.40 20.67
CA LEU A 16 -19.03 -31.55 21.32
C LEU A 16 -17.76 -31.41 20.48
N GLY A 17 -17.29 -32.50 19.86
CA GLY A 17 -16.13 -32.46 18.97
C GLY A 17 -16.34 -31.52 17.77
N VAL A 18 -17.52 -31.56 17.15
CA VAL A 18 -17.88 -30.67 16.05
C VAL A 18 -18.01 -29.22 16.54
N ALA A 19 -18.69 -28.99 17.67
CA ALA A 19 -18.87 -27.65 18.22
C ALA A 19 -17.52 -26.97 18.55
N VAL A 20 -16.59 -27.72 19.14
CA VAL A 20 -15.25 -27.19 19.47
C VAL A 20 -14.44 -26.90 18.21
N THR A 21 -14.44 -27.81 17.23
CA THR A 21 -13.70 -27.59 15.97
C THR A 21 -14.25 -26.41 15.17
N SER A 22 -15.58 -26.28 15.07
CA SER A 22 -16.23 -25.13 14.46
C SER A 22 -15.92 -23.82 15.19
N GLY A 23 -15.97 -23.81 16.53
CA GLY A 23 -15.65 -22.63 17.32
C GLY A 23 -14.20 -22.15 17.13
N VAL A 24 -13.24 -23.08 17.13
CA VAL A 24 -11.81 -22.77 16.89
C VAL A 24 -11.59 -22.25 15.46
N PHE A 25 -12.24 -22.86 14.47
CA PHE A 25 -12.14 -22.43 13.08
C PHE A 25 -12.71 -21.01 12.89
N PHE A 26 -13.86 -20.72 13.51
CA PHE A 26 -14.49 -19.40 13.47
C PHE A 26 -13.59 -18.33 14.08
N TRP A 27 -12.95 -18.61 15.21
CA TRP A 27 -12.04 -17.66 15.85
C TRP A 27 -10.81 -17.38 14.98
N ARG A 28 -10.18 -18.42 14.42
CA ARG A 28 -9.03 -18.25 13.51
C ARG A 28 -9.40 -17.45 12.27
N ALA A 29 -10.55 -17.75 11.65
CA ALA A 29 -11.03 -17.01 10.49
C ALA A 29 -11.30 -15.53 10.81
N HIS A 30 -11.80 -15.23 12.00
CA HIS A 30 -12.02 -13.85 12.42
C HIS A 30 -10.72 -13.09 12.67
N GLN A 31 -9.71 -13.74 13.25
CA GLN A 31 -8.38 -13.13 13.42
C GLN A 31 -7.72 -12.83 12.08
N GLU A 32 -7.78 -13.76 11.12
CA GLU A 32 -7.23 -13.56 9.78
C GLU A 32 -7.94 -12.41 9.05
N TYR A 33 -9.24 -12.26 9.26
CA TYR A 33 -10.00 -11.16 8.68
C TYR A 33 -9.55 -9.80 9.20
N GLU A 34 -9.33 -9.66 10.51
CA GLU A 34 -8.87 -8.40 11.09
C GLU A 34 -7.43 -8.04 10.64
N THR A 35 -6.53 -9.02 10.54
CA THR A 35 -5.16 -8.78 10.03
C THR A 35 -5.17 -8.33 8.57
N LEU A 36 -5.96 -8.97 7.71
CA LEU A 36 -6.16 -8.57 6.31
C LEU A 36 -6.73 -7.15 6.21
N ARG A 37 -7.67 -6.81 7.08
CA ARG A 37 -8.31 -5.48 7.09
C ARG A 37 -7.34 -4.37 7.50
N GLU A 38 -6.45 -4.64 8.45
CA GLU A 38 -5.37 -3.69 8.80
C GLU A 38 -4.38 -3.50 7.66
N GLN A 39 -4.02 -4.59 6.96
CA GLN A 39 -3.14 -4.52 5.79
C GLN A 39 -3.79 -3.71 4.67
N GLU A 40 -5.07 -3.93 4.39
CA GLU A 40 -5.82 -3.19 3.37
C GLU A 40 -5.81 -1.68 3.68
N ARG A 41 -6.04 -1.30 4.94
CA ARG A 41 -5.99 0.11 5.37
C ARG A 41 -4.62 0.73 5.14
N LYS A 42 -3.54 0.03 5.52
CA LYS A 42 -2.16 0.50 5.33
C LYS A 42 -1.82 0.65 3.85
N VAL A 43 -2.21 -0.31 3.01
CA VAL A 43 -1.99 -0.25 1.56
C VAL A 43 -2.77 0.92 0.95
N ARG A 44 -4.04 1.10 1.34
CA ARG A 44 -4.88 2.19 0.84
C ARG A 44 -4.33 3.58 1.22
N GLN A 45 -3.80 3.73 2.44
CA GLN A 45 -3.13 4.96 2.85
C GLN A 45 -1.88 5.24 2.02
N ARG A 46 -1.01 4.24 1.82
CA ARG A 46 0.18 4.37 0.97
C ARG A 46 -0.17 4.70 -0.47
N LEU A 47 -1.24 4.13 -1.00
CA LEU A 47 -1.74 4.44 -2.34
C LEU A 47 -2.15 5.91 -2.43
N ALA A 48 -2.94 6.41 -1.47
CA ALA A 48 -3.36 7.80 -1.44
C ALA A 48 -2.17 8.78 -1.32
N GLU A 49 -1.16 8.45 -0.50
CA GLU A 49 0.08 9.24 -0.41
C GLU A 49 0.87 9.23 -1.73
N ALA A 50 0.97 8.07 -2.39
CA ALA A 50 1.67 7.95 -3.68
C ALA A 50 0.93 8.73 -4.78
N GLU A 51 -0.40 8.67 -4.83
CA GLU A 51 -1.22 9.44 -5.76
C GLU A 51 -1.07 10.95 -5.55
N GLN A 52 -1.02 11.42 -4.30
CA GLN A 52 -0.75 12.84 -4.02
C GLN A 52 0.63 13.26 -4.52
N ARG A 53 1.67 12.45 -4.24
CA ARG A 53 3.03 12.71 -4.73
C ARG A 53 3.13 12.70 -6.25
N LEU A 54 2.35 11.85 -6.93
CA LEU A 54 2.26 11.83 -8.38
C LEU A 54 1.60 13.11 -8.91
N LYS A 55 0.46 13.51 -8.35
CA LYS A 55 -0.22 14.76 -8.75
C LYS A 55 0.67 15.98 -8.56
N ASP A 56 1.44 16.03 -7.48
CA ASP A 56 2.36 17.15 -7.24
C ASP A 56 3.52 17.15 -8.25
N GLN A 57 4.05 15.98 -8.60
CA GLN A 57 5.06 15.85 -9.67
C GLN A 57 4.50 16.20 -11.05
N GLU A 58 3.28 15.78 -11.36
CA GLU A 58 2.60 16.11 -12.61
C GLU A 58 2.36 17.62 -12.74
N ARG A 59 1.94 18.30 -11.66
CA ARG A 59 1.83 19.77 -11.66
C ARG A 59 3.17 20.45 -11.89
N ILE A 60 4.26 19.92 -11.33
CA ILE A 60 5.61 20.43 -11.57
C ILE A 60 5.97 20.22 -13.04
N LEU A 61 5.76 19.02 -13.58
CA LEU A 61 6.01 18.67 -14.99
C LEU A 61 5.17 19.51 -15.95
N GLU A 62 3.92 19.76 -15.64
CA GLU A 62 3.01 20.59 -16.43
C GLU A 62 3.49 22.04 -16.45
N ARG A 63 3.89 22.60 -15.29
CA ARG A 63 4.52 23.93 -15.21
C ARG A 63 5.86 24.01 -15.94
N LEU A 64 6.65 22.93 -15.96
CA LEU A 64 7.84 22.87 -16.82
C LEU A 64 7.45 22.82 -18.29
N ARG A 65 6.45 22.02 -18.68
CA ARG A 65 6.06 21.86 -20.10
C ARG A 65 5.36 23.07 -20.71
N THR A 66 4.60 23.84 -19.93
CA THR A 66 3.80 24.97 -20.46
C THR A 66 4.60 26.25 -20.65
N ASP A 67 5.79 26.38 -20.07
CA ASP A 67 6.63 27.57 -20.21
C ASP A 67 8.05 27.21 -20.68
N PRO A 68 8.33 27.19 -22.00
CA PRO A 68 9.65 26.86 -22.55
C PRO A 68 10.77 27.74 -21.98
N THR A 69 10.44 28.95 -21.54
CA THR A 69 11.36 29.89 -20.87
C THR A 69 11.80 29.42 -19.48
N TYR A 70 10.98 28.62 -18.78
CA TYR A 70 11.30 28.06 -17.46
C TYR A 70 12.19 26.81 -17.55
N VAL A 71 11.95 25.94 -18.54
CA VAL A 71 12.78 24.75 -18.80
C VAL A 71 14.21 25.16 -19.15
N GLU A 72 14.38 26.16 -20.02
CA GLU A 72 15.70 26.67 -20.39
C GLU A 72 16.44 27.24 -19.16
N ARG A 73 15.73 27.95 -18.27
CA ARG A 73 16.30 28.49 -17.02
C ARG A 73 16.76 27.39 -16.06
N VAL A 74 15.96 26.35 -15.86
CA VAL A 74 16.28 25.24 -14.94
C VAL A 74 17.44 24.40 -15.47
N ILE A 75 17.48 24.15 -16.77
CA ILE A 75 18.57 23.41 -17.44
C ILE A 75 19.88 24.23 -17.41
N ARG A 76 19.83 25.55 -17.62
CA ARG A 76 21.00 26.44 -17.44
C ARG A 76 21.56 26.39 -16.02
N GLN A 77 20.71 26.41 -14.99
CA GLN A 77 21.15 26.48 -13.59
C GLN A 77 21.59 25.13 -13.01
N ARG A 78 20.91 24.02 -13.32
CA ARG A 78 21.20 22.70 -12.72
C ARG A 78 22.14 21.84 -13.56
N LEU A 79 22.09 21.96 -14.88
CA LEU A 79 22.87 21.13 -15.80
C LEU A 79 24.02 21.90 -16.46
N GLY A 80 24.14 23.21 -16.20
CA GLY A 80 25.20 24.04 -16.81
C GLY A 80 25.11 24.07 -18.33
N TYR A 81 23.90 23.98 -18.88
CA TYR A 81 23.68 23.98 -20.32
C TYR A 81 23.83 25.41 -20.88
N ALA A 82 24.72 25.58 -21.85
CA ALA A 82 24.78 26.76 -22.71
C ALA A 82 24.38 26.38 -24.13
N LYS A 83 23.70 27.28 -24.84
CA LYS A 83 23.48 27.15 -26.27
C LYS A 83 24.84 27.16 -27.01
N PRO A 84 24.94 26.59 -28.22
CA PRO A 84 26.21 26.49 -28.96
C PRO A 84 26.95 27.83 -29.13
N ASP A 85 26.21 28.95 -29.12
CA ASP A 85 26.74 30.32 -29.28
C ASP A 85 26.91 31.10 -27.96
N GLU A 86 26.77 30.46 -26.79
CA GLU A 86 26.92 31.14 -25.48
C GLU A 86 28.09 30.57 -24.66
N TYR A 87 28.85 31.45 -24.00
CA TYR A 87 30.01 31.09 -23.17
C TYR A 87 29.66 31.15 -21.67
N LEU A 88 29.86 30.03 -20.96
CA LEU A 88 29.66 29.92 -19.51
C LEU A 88 30.95 30.29 -18.77
N PHE A 89 30.99 31.50 -18.19
CA PHE A 89 32.10 31.92 -17.33
C PHE A 89 31.85 31.47 -15.89
N ARG A 90 32.64 30.52 -15.39
CA ARG A 90 32.69 30.15 -13.97
C ARG A 90 33.86 30.88 -13.32
N ILE A 91 33.58 31.99 -12.63
CA ILE A 91 34.57 32.70 -11.84
C ILE A 91 34.75 31.90 -10.53
N ARG A 92 35.96 31.38 -10.29
CA ARG A 92 36.36 30.85 -8.98
C ARG A 92 36.88 32.03 -8.17
N GLU A 93 36.34 32.24 -6.98
CA GLU A 93 37.03 33.00 -5.91
C GLU A 93 38.22 32.18 -5.37
#